data_AF-A0A067PJQ4-F1
#
_entry.id   AF-A0A067PJQ4-F1
#
_cell.length_a   1.000
_cell.length_b   1.000
_cell.length_c   1.000
_cell.angle_alpha   90.00
_cell.angle_beta   90.00
_cell.angle_gamma   90.00
#
_symmetry.space_group_name_H-M   'P 1'
#
loop_
_entity.id
_entity.type
_entity.pdbx_description
1 polymer ?
#
loop_
_entity_poly.entity_id
_entity_poly.type
_entity_poly.pdbx_seq_one_letter_code
_entity_poly.pdbx_strand_id
1 'polypeptide(L)'
;ITMDNASNCDTMMARLEELFQAENIPFDRDGNRIRQIREYADALSLDPIGGIRTAVGALHKSGQRRCDLRDVIIEGNKSAEKTWPDKVDFIQPLQLLRDVDTRWSSTFQMMGRYLYLLLGIDLFCAHPRREELVEHRISETTHGVLQDIHQVLEVPHTTQELLSGDHSPTASRALPVYERLIVTWRRFQELIPELAHYIGVGIAKLEEYVVKGRRSQIYALAMLINPSYKMEWVSTHWTSEDAIQAKEWLRGAMLSYQHEKRKLSTAPALHRKNTMPILNIVDRALRAQAHGADHLDGLLHVQRCSSSVATASSSHSNTPAPDPSPMSTPHEMTDAEKAAQEAEELASDLRVVDEELRRYLEHGTLQGAERDISLVKFWESKVFIYPLLYRVALDVLPVQASAVPCERIFSSARETTTVRQNKLNPALLKVLQILKFLYKQERLDFTSDWIANPDDYATEGKLTSAAIRELLDAGKLTELR
;
A
#
# COMPACT_ATOMS: atom_id res chain seq x y z
N ILE A 1 -20.39 -56.37 3.31
CA ILE A 1 -21.57 -55.48 3.36
C ILE A 1 -21.10 -54.14 2.83
N THR A 2 -21.49 -53.80 1.61
CA THR A 2 -21.05 -52.59 0.88
C THR A 2 -21.64 -51.35 1.55
N MET A 3 -20.79 -50.39 1.91
CA MET A 3 -21.17 -49.09 2.49
C MET A 3 -21.40 -48.02 1.41
N ASP A 4 -22.02 -48.37 0.28
CA ASP A 4 -22.18 -47.44 -0.87
C ASP A 4 -23.55 -46.77 -0.95
N ASN A 5 -24.56 -47.21 -0.20
CA ASN A 5 -25.90 -46.63 -0.32
C ASN A 5 -26.02 -45.30 0.47
N ALA A 6 -25.92 -44.18 -0.24
CA ALA A 6 -26.02 -42.83 0.33
C ALA A 6 -27.32 -42.60 1.12
N SER A 7 -28.46 -43.11 0.63
CA SER A 7 -29.76 -42.96 1.32
C SER A 7 -29.82 -43.71 2.66
N ASN A 8 -29.13 -44.86 2.77
CA ASN A 8 -29.05 -45.61 4.02
C ASN A 8 -28.15 -44.88 5.04
N CYS A 9 -27.08 -44.21 4.57
CA CYS A 9 -26.25 -43.37 5.44
C CYS A 9 -27.03 -42.13 5.93
N ASP A 10 -27.84 -41.50 5.09
CA ASP A 10 -28.68 -40.35 5.49
C ASP A 10 -29.67 -40.74 6.59
N THR A 11 -30.35 -41.88 6.39
CA THR A 11 -31.30 -42.42 7.36
C THR A 11 -30.60 -42.80 8.68
N MET A 12 -29.39 -43.35 8.61
CA MET A 12 -28.58 -43.68 9.79
C MET A 12 -28.13 -42.44 10.56
N MET A 13 -27.65 -41.40 9.85
CA MET A 13 -27.16 -40.15 10.47
C MET A 13 -28.31 -39.36 11.11
N ALA A 14 -29.48 -39.32 10.48
CA ALA A 14 -30.69 -38.76 11.09
C ALA A 14 -31.11 -39.52 12.35
N ARG A 15 -31.00 -40.87 12.34
CA ARG A 15 -31.31 -41.67 13.52
C ARG A 15 -30.28 -41.50 14.65
N LEU A 16 -29.01 -41.33 14.33
CA LEU A 16 -27.96 -41.03 15.31
C LEU A 16 -28.17 -39.67 15.97
N GLU A 17 -28.54 -38.66 15.18
CA GLU A 17 -28.89 -37.32 15.68
C GLU A 17 -30.04 -37.38 16.69
N GLU A 18 -31.11 -38.11 16.38
CA GLU A 18 -32.22 -38.32 17.32
C GLU A 18 -31.78 -39.00 18.62
N LEU A 19 -30.93 -40.03 18.53
CA LEU A 19 -30.45 -40.78 19.70
C LEU A 19 -29.50 -39.94 20.57
N PHE A 20 -28.61 -39.16 19.97
CA PHE A 20 -27.69 -38.31 20.70
C PHE A 20 -28.38 -37.09 21.33
N GLN A 21 -29.35 -36.49 20.63
CA GLN A 21 -30.17 -35.42 21.21
C GLN A 21 -31.00 -35.91 22.40
N ALA A 22 -31.50 -37.16 22.36
CA ALA A 22 -32.21 -37.76 23.49
C ALA A 22 -31.34 -37.92 24.75
N GLU A 23 -30.02 -38.05 24.58
CA GLU A 23 -29.02 -38.16 25.65
C GLU A 23 -28.37 -36.79 26.01
N ASN A 24 -28.92 -35.67 25.52
CA ASN A 24 -28.34 -34.32 25.65
C ASN A 24 -26.90 -34.18 25.10
N ILE A 25 -26.54 -35.00 24.11
CA ILE A 25 -25.26 -34.93 23.41
C ILE A 25 -25.46 -34.11 22.12
N PRO A 26 -24.79 -32.96 21.96
CA PRO A 26 -24.91 -32.16 20.74
C PRO A 26 -24.30 -32.92 19.56
N PHE A 27 -25.15 -33.28 18.59
CA PHE A 27 -24.78 -33.98 17.37
C PHE A 27 -25.52 -33.35 16.19
N ASP A 28 -24.76 -32.90 15.20
CA ASP A 28 -25.26 -32.38 13.92
C ASP A 28 -25.04 -33.46 12.85
N ARG A 29 -26.13 -33.96 12.27
CA ARG A 29 -26.03 -35.02 11.26
C ARG A 29 -25.26 -34.61 10.00
N ASP A 30 -25.23 -33.32 9.67
CA ASP A 30 -24.61 -32.82 8.45
C ASP A 30 -23.14 -32.43 8.72
N GLY A 31 -22.85 -31.79 9.85
CA GLY A 31 -21.48 -31.51 10.31
C GLY A 31 -20.64 -32.76 10.67
N ASN A 32 -21.27 -33.91 10.94
CA ASN A 32 -20.58 -35.16 11.31
C ASN A 32 -20.46 -36.18 10.16
N ARG A 33 -20.68 -35.78 8.90
CA ARG A 33 -20.52 -36.67 7.74
C ARG A 33 -19.06 -36.84 7.33
N ILE A 34 -18.51 -38.05 7.53
CA ILE A 34 -17.16 -38.42 7.06
C ILE A 34 -17.04 -38.34 5.51
N ARG A 35 -18.13 -38.46 4.76
CA ARG A 35 -18.13 -38.42 3.28
C ARG A 35 -17.77 -37.04 2.72
N GLN A 36 -18.27 -35.95 3.31
CA GLN A 36 -18.00 -34.59 2.82
C GLN A 36 -16.52 -34.21 2.97
N ILE A 37 -15.87 -34.63 4.06
CA ILE A 37 -14.44 -34.43 4.29
C ILE A 37 -13.61 -35.15 3.22
N ARG A 38 -14.01 -36.37 2.83
CA ARG A 38 -13.30 -37.12 1.79
C ARG A 38 -13.43 -36.48 0.41
N GLU A 39 -14.63 -36.06 0.04
CA GLU A 39 -14.86 -35.36 -1.23
C GLU A 39 -14.11 -34.03 -1.30
N TYR A 40 -14.06 -33.29 -0.19
CA TYR A 40 -13.26 -32.07 -0.06
C TYR A 40 -11.77 -32.36 -0.24
N ALA A 41 -11.24 -33.35 0.47
CA ALA A 41 -9.84 -33.74 0.41
C ALA A 41 -9.46 -34.22 -1.01
N ASP A 42 -10.32 -35.01 -1.65
CA ASP A 42 -10.13 -35.47 -3.02
C ASP A 42 -10.12 -34.26 -3.98
N ALA A 43 -11.08 -33.34 -3.87
CA ALA A 43 -11.13 -32.13 -4.68
C ALA A 43 -9.89 -31.21 -4.46
N LEU A 44 -9.42 -31.09 -3.22
CA LEU A 44 -8.20 -30.33 -2.89
C LEU A 44 -6.94 -31.00 -3.46
N SER A 45 -6.88 -32.34 -3.46
CA SER A 45 -5.75 -33.11 -3.98
C SER A 45 -5.57 -32.99 -5.50
N LEU A 46 -6.63 -32.60 -6.22
CA LEU A 46 -6.63 -32.40 -7.67
C LEU A 46 -6.11 -31.01 -8.12
N ASP A 47 -5.49 -30.25 -7.22
CA ASP A 47 -4.99 -28.89 -7.48
C ASP A 47 -6.07 -27.97 -8.10
N PRO A 48 -7.10 -27.59 -7.31
CA PRO A 48 -8.22 -26.80 -7.84
C PRO A 48 -7.77 -25.43 -8.40
N ILE A 49 -6.69 -24.85 -7.87
CA ILE A 49 -6.12 -23.59 -8.37
C ILE A 49 -5.46 -23.81 -9.73
N GLY A 50 -4.67 -24.88 -9.90
CA GLY A 50 -4.12 -25.29 -11.19
C GLY A 50 -5.18 -25.61 -12.23
N GLY A 51 -6.29 -26.23 -11.80
CA GLY A 51 -7.48 -26.44 -12.61
C GLY A 51 -8.06 -25.13 -13.16
N ILE A 52 -8.29 -24.13 -12.30
CA ILE A 52 -8.73 -22.79 -12.75
C ILE A 52 -7.71 -22.18 -13.70
N ARG A 53 -6.41 -22.24 -13.39
CA ARG A 53 -5.36 -21.63 -14.24
C ARG A 53 -5.39 -22.22 -15.65
N THR A 54 -5.62 -23.53 -15.76
CA THR A 54 -5.76 -24.25 -17.02
C THR A 54 -7.04 -23.83 -17.76
N ALA A 55 -8.18 -23.80 -17.07
CA ALA A 55 -9.46 -23.37 -17.62
C ALA A 55 -9.38 -21.93 -18.15
N VAL A 56 -8.86 -20.99 -17.34
CA VAL A 56 -8.63 -19.61 -17.75
C VAL A 56 -7.73 -19.54 -18.98
N GLY A 57 -6.63 -20.30 -19.00
CA GLY A 57 -5.75 -20.38 -20.17
C GLY A 57 -6.48 -20.81 -21.45
N ALA A 58 -7.33 -21.84 -21.35
CA ALA A 58 -8.10 -22.38 -22.47
C ALA A 58 -9.18 -21.41 -22.96
N LEU A 59 -9.95 -20.82 -22.04
CA LEU A 59 -11.01 -19.84 -22.33
C LEU A 59 -10.43 -18.53 -22.89
N HIS A 60 -9.23 -18.17 -22.46
CA HIS A 60 -8.55 -16.93 -22.87
C HIS A 60 -7.59 -17.14 -24.05
N LYS A 61 -7.58 -18.34 -24.68
CA LYS A 61 -6.59 -18.75 -25.70
C LYS A 61 -6.63 -17.88 -26.98
N SER A 62 -7.81 -17.46 -27.43
CA SER A 62 -7.98 -16.65 -28.63
C SER A 62 -8.89 -15.45 -28.40
N GLY A 63 -8.80 -14.43 -29.28
CA GLY A 63 -9.72 -13.29 -29.26
C GLY A 63 -11.18 -13.74 -29.39
N GLN A 64 -11.44 -14.68 -30.30
CA GLN A 64 -12.78 -15.23 -30.51
C GLN A 64 -13.35 -15.86 -29.24
N ARG A 65 -12.59 -16.70 -28.52
CA ARG A 65 -13.08 -17.32 -27.28
C ARG A 65 -13.43 -16.29 -26.20
N ARG A 66 -12.68 -15.18 -26.14
CA ARG A 66 -12.99 -14.07 -25.21
C ARG A 66 -14.28 -13.35 -25.60
N CYS A 67 -14.47 -13.07 -26.88
CA CYS A 67 -15.69 -12.44 -27.38
C CYS A 67 -16.89 -13.38 -27.16
N ASP A 68 -16.80 -14.64 -27.56
CA ASP A 68 -17.89 -15.59 -27.40
C ASP A 68 -18.31 -15.80 -25.94
N LEU A 69 -17.35 -15.88 -25.00
CA LEU A 69 -17.67 -15.97 -23.57
C LEU A 69 -18.40 -14.71 -23.08
N ARG A 70 -17.95 -13.54 -23.52
CA ARG A 70 -18.63 -12.28 -23.24
C ARG A 70 -20.06 -12.27 -23.79
N ASP A 71 -20.23 -12.73 -25.03
CA ASP A 71 -21.52 -12.78 -25.70
C ASP A 71 -22.48 -13.75 -25.02
N VAL A 72 -21.99 -14.89 -24.52
CA VAL A 72 -22.78 -15.82 -23.67
C VAL A 72 -23.30 -15.12 -22.42
N ILE A 73 -22.47 -14.31 -21.75
CA ILE A 73 -22.89 -13.58 -20.55
C ILE A 73 -23.92 -12.48 -20.92
N ILE A 74 -23.67 -11.72 -21.99
CA ILE A 74 -24.58 -10.67 -22.46
C ILE A 74 -25.94 -11.28 -22.81
N GLU A 75 -25.97 -12.39 -23.52
CA GLU A 75 -27.22 -13.05 -23.90
C GLU A 75 -27.93 -13.66 -22.70
N GLY A 76 -27.18 -14.27 -21.77
CA GLY A 76 -27.74 -14.75 -20.50
C GLY A 76 -28.38 -13.64 -19.68
N ASN A 77 -27.79 -12.44 -19.63
CA ASN A 77 -28.39 -11.29 -18.96
C ASN A 77 -29.69 -10.79 -19.61
N LYS A 78 -29.84 -10.90 -20.94
CA LYS A 78 -31.11 -10.56 -21.61
C LYS A 78 -32.23 -11.52 -21.24
N SER A 79 -31.88 -12.75 -20.91
CA SER A 79 -32.81 -13.82 -20.51
C SER A 79 -32.64 -14.21 -19.04
N ALA A 80 -32.25 -13.25 -18.18
CA ALA A 80 -31.80 -13.52 -16.80
C ALA A 80 -32.77 -14.40 -16.01
N GLU A 81 -34.09 -14.13 -16.09
CA GLU A 81 -35.15 -14.91 -15.42
C GLU A 81 -35.20 -16.40 -15.81
N LYS A 82 -34.60 -16.78 -16.95
CA LYS A 82 -34.57 -18.17 -17.47
C LYS A 82 -33.19 -18.79 -17.45
N THR A 83 -32.14 -17.98 -17.44
CA THR A 83 -30.76 -18.42 -17.66
C THR A 83 -29.95 -18.43 -16.37
N TRP A 84 -30.21 -17.49 -15.45
CA TRP A 84 -29.53 -17.42 -14.17
C TRP A 84 -30.39 -18.01 -13.05
N PRO A 85 -29.79 -18.65 -12.01
CA PRO A 85 -30.53 -19.12 -10.85
C PRO A 85 -31.23 -17.97 -10.11
N ASP A 86 -32.35 -18.27 -9.45
CA ASP A 86 -33.07 -17.33 -8.59
C ASP A 86 -32.09 -16.64 -7.62
N LYS A 87 -31.86 -15.33 -7.80
CA LYS A 87 -30.99 -14.38 -7.06
C LYS A 87 -29.93 -13.65 -7.92
N VAL A 88 -29.70 -14.04 -9.17
CA VAL A 88 -28.72 -13.37 -10.05
C VAL A 88 -29.42 -12.66 -11.20
N ASP A 89 -29.71 -11.37 -11.02
CA ASP A 89 -30.39 -10.57 -12.05
C ASP A 89 -29.45 -10.12 -13.17
N PHE A 90 -28.16 -9.96 -12.87
CA PHE A 90 -27.19 -9.42 -13.81
C PHE A 90 -25.74 -9.81 -13.47
N ILE A 91 -24.99 -10.25 -14.48
CA ILE A 91 -23.54 -10.51 -14.38
C ILE A 91 -22.81 -9.53 -15.30
N GLN A 92 -21.90 -8.73 -14.76
CA GLN A 92 -21.13 -7.80 -15.60
C GLN A 92 -20.26 -8.60 -16.60
N PRO A 93 -20.28 -8.28 -17.92
CA PRO A 93 -19.61 -9.04 -18.97
C PRO A 93 -18.09 -8.77 -19.00
N LEU A 94 -17.43 -9.19 -17.93
CA LEU A 94 -16.02 -8.99 -17.66
C LEU A 94 -15.17 -10.09 -18.32
N GLN A 95 -13.90 -9.78 -18.60
CA GLN A 95 -12.95 -10.79 -19.06
C GLN A 95 -12.33 -11.58 -17.90
N LEU A 96 -11.97 -12.84 -18.15
CA LEU A 96 -11.17 -13.62 -17.21
C LEU A 96 -9.79 -13.01 -17.00
N LEU A 97 -9.33 -12.98 -15.76
CA LEU A 97 -7.98 -12.51 -15.40
C LEU A 97 -7.01 -13.69 -15.42
N ARG A 98 -5.79 -13.47 -15.91
CA ARG A 98 -4.73 -14.49 -15.86
C ARG A 98 -3.92 -14.36 -14.58
N ASP A 99 -3.53 -15.51 -14.04
CA ASP A 99 -2.53 -15.58 -12.98
C ASP A 99 -1.15 -15.16 -13.51
N VAL A 100 -0.41 -14.41 -12.70
CA VAL A 100 0.91 -13.87 -13.07
C VAL A 100 1.80 -13.94 -11.84
N ASP A 101 2.77 -14.86 -11.86
CA ASP A 101 3.64 -15.15 -10.71
C ASP A 101 4.37 -13.92 -10.16
N THR A 102 4.68 -12.95 -11.03
CA THR A 102 5.41 -11.74 -10.66
C THR A 102 4.52 -10.59 -10.18
N ARG A 103 3.18 -10.77 -10.14
CA ARG A 103 2.23 -9.73 -9.72
C ARG A 103 1.52 -10.17 -8.46
N TRP A 104 1.64 -9.38 -7.39
CA TRP A 104 0.96 -9.65 -6.13
C TRP A 104 -0.56 -9.79 -6.32
N SER A 105 -1.14 -10.74 -5.60
CA SER A 105 -2.57 -11.06 -5.60
C SER A 105 -3.16 -11.48 -6.96
N SER A 106 -2.35 -11.77 -7.98
CA SER A 106 -2.84 -12.21 -9.29
C SER A 106 -3.65 -13.50 -9.21
N THR A 107 -3.21 -14.49 -8.41
CA THR A 107 -3.95 -15.72 -8.17
C THR A 107 -5.31 -15.46 -7.51
N PHE A 108 -5.33 -14.63 -6.47
CA PHE A 108 -6.57 -14.21 -5.79
C PHE A 108 -7.55 -13.54 -6.77
N GLN A 109 -7.05 -12.57 -7.56
CA GLN A 109 -7.87 -11.85 -8.54
C GLN A 109 -8.38 -12.76 -9.67
N MET A 110 -7.55 -13.70 -10.15
CA MET A 110 -7.98 -14.72 -11.10
C MET A 110 -9.11 -15.57 -10.54
N MET A 111 -8.94 -16.09 -9.32
CA MET A 111 -9.94 -16.92 -8.66
C MET A 111 -11.24 -16.15 -8.46
N GLY A 112 -11.19 -14.93 -7.90
CA GLY A 112 -12.38 -14.11 -7.69
C GLY A 112 -13.12 -13.80 -8.99
N ARG A 113 -12.39 -13.48 -10.08
CA ARG A 113 -13.00 -13.27 -11.40
C ARG A 113 -13.61 -14.55 -11.97
N TYR A 114 -12.94 -15.69 -11.80
CA TYR A 114 -13.43 -16.97 -12.28
C TYR A 114 -14.72 -17.38 -11.55
N LEU A 115 -14.72 -17.31 -10.21
CA LEU A 115 -15.89 -17.60 -9.37
C LEU A 115 -17.07 -16.67 -9.70
N TYR A 116 -16.81 -15.37 -9.88
CA TYR A 116 -17.84 -14.40 -10.27
C TYR A 116 -18.50 -14.73 -11.62
N LEU A 117 -17.72 -15.27 -12.58
CA LEU A 117 -18.19 -15.57 -13.92
C LEU A 117 -18.62 -17.04 -14.10
N LEU A 118 -18.64 -17.85 -13.03
CA LEU A 118 -18.77 -19.30 -13.11
C LEU A 118 -20.02 -19.75 -13.91
N LEU A 119 -21.17 -19.11 -13.70
CA LEU A 119 -22.40 -19.41 -14.44
C LEU A 119 -22.24 -19.20 -15.96
N GLY A 120 -21.62 -18.09 -16.36
CA GLY A 120 -21.34 -17.81 -17.77
C GLY A 120 -20.32 -18.77 -18.36
N ILE A 121 -19.30 -19.15 -17.57
CA ILE A 121 -18.29 -20.15 -17.96
C ILE A 121 -18.94 -21.51 -18.16
N ASP A 122 -19.82 -21.94 -17.25
CA ASP A 122 -20.51 -23.22 -17.33
C ASP A 122 -21.38 -23.31 -18.60
N LEU A 123 -22.16 -22.27 -18.90
CA LEU A 123 -22.95 -22.20 -20.14
C LEU A 123 -22.06 -22.19 -21.38
N PHE A 124 -20.95 -21.44 -21.33
CA PHE A 124 -20.01 -21.36 -22.44
C PHE A 124 -19.37 -22.72 -22.75
N CYS A 125 -18.93 -23.44 -21.72
CA CYS A 125 -18.32 -24.76 -21.80
C CYS A 125 -19.32 -25.86 -22.15
N ALA A 126 -20.59 -25.73 -21.74
CA ALA A 126 -21.66 -26.70 -22.05
C ALA A 126 -22.16 -26.63 -23.51
N HIS A 127 -21.71 -25.64 -24.29
CA HIS A 127 -22.19 -25.46 -25.66
C HIS A 127 -21.73 -26.60 -26.60
N PRO A 128 -22.62 -27.23 -27.40
CA PRO A 128 -22.29 -28.42 -28.21
C PRO A 128 -21.15 -28.24 -29.22
N ARG A 129 -20.87 -27.00 -29.65
CA ARG A 129 -19.74 -26.69 -30.54
C ARG A 129 -18.38 -26.59 -29.82
N ARG A 130 -18.33 -26.85 -28.52
CA ARG A 130 -17.16 -26.65 -27.64
C ARG A 130 -16.96 -27.87 -26.72
N GLU A 131 -17.14 -29.07 -27.24
CA GLU A 131 -16.96 -30.32 -26.47
C GLU A 131 -15.58 -30.41 -25.81
N GLU A 132 -14.55 -29.80 -26.42
CA GLU A 132 -13.20 -29.77 -25.86
C GLU A 132 -13.05 -28.94 -24.59
N LEU A 133 -14.06 -28.12 -24.23
CA LEU A 133 -14.03 -27.26 -23.05
C LEU A 133 -14.85 -27.80 -21.88
N VAL A 134 -15.59 -28.90 -22.08
CA VAL A 134 -16.43 -29.51 -21.05
C VAL A 134 -15.57 -29.98 -19.85
N GLU A 135 -14.33 -30.42 -20.11
CA GLU A 135 -13.37 -30.82 -19.07
C GLU A 135 -12.95 -29.70 -18.12
N HIS A 136 -13.19 -28.43 -18.49
CA HIS A 136 -12.87 -27.26 -17.65
C HIS A 136 -14.01 -26.85 -16.72
N ARG A 137 -15.15 -27.54 -16.77
CA ARG A 137 -16.21 -27.35 -15.78
C ARG A 137 -15.78 -27.92 -14.44
N ILE A 138 -16.15 -27.24 -13.37
CA ILE A 138 -15.82 -27.65 -12.01
C ILE A 138 -17.05 -28.25 -11.32
N SER A 139 -16.82 -29.21 -10.42
CA SER A 139 -17.89 -29.76 -9.58
C SER A 139 -18.30 -28.76 -8.50
N GLU A 140 -19.47 -28.99 -7.89
CA GLU A 140 -19.94 -28.20 -6.74
C GLU A 140 -18.97 -28.28 -5.56
N THR A 141 -18.39 -29.46 -5.30
CA THR A 141 -17.37 -29.66 -4.26
C THR A 141 -16.11 -28.84 -4.55
N THR A 142 -15.61 -28.88 -5.79
CA THR A 142 -14.44 -28.08 -6.19
C THR A 142 -14.74 -26.58 -6.09
N HIS A 143 -15.96 -26.16 -6.43
CA HIS A 143 -16.41 -24.78 -6.25
C HIS A 143 -16.35 -24.36 -4.76
N GLY A 144 -16.86 -25.19 -3.84
CA GLY A 144 -16.77 -24.93 -2.40
C GLY A 144 -15.33 -24.78 -1.90
N VAL A 145 -14.45 -25.72 -2.27
CA VAL A 145 -13.00 -25.65 -1.93
C VAL A 145 -12.37 -24.35 -2.43
N LEU A 146 -12.69 -23.94 -3.66
CA LEU A 146 -12.18 -22.69 -4.24
C LEU A 146 -12.69 -21.45 -3.52
N GLN A 147 -13.94 -21.45 -3.07
CA GLN A 147 -14.51 -20.35 -2.26
C GLN A 147 -13.78 -20.23 -0.92
N ASP A 148 -13.50 -21.34 -0.25
CA ASP A 148 -12.74 -21.34 1.01
C ASP A 148 -11.32 -20.81 0.82
N ILE A 149 -10.60 -21.31 -0.18
CA ILE A 149 -9.26 -20.83 -0.52
C ILE A 149 -9.30 -19.33 -0.86
N HIS A 150 -10.30 -18.88 -1.62
CA HIS A 150 -10.46 -17.47 -1.97
C HIS A 150 -10.65 -16.59 -0.73
N GLN A 151 -11.49 -17.02 0.23
CA GLN A 151 -11.70 -16.31 1.50
C GLN A 151 -10.41 -16.25 2.33
N VAL A 152 -9.63 -17.34 2.38
CA VAL A 152 -8.32 -17.36 3.06
C VAL A 152 -7.35 -16.36 2.43
N LEU A 153 -7.31 -16.29 1.09
CA LEU A 153 -6.45 -15.39 0.30
C LEU A 153 -6.91 -13.92 0.31
N GLU A 154 -8.17 -13.64 0.64
CA GLU A 154 -8.70 -12.29 0.77
C GLU A 154 -8.01 -11.51 1.91
N VAL A 155 -7.68 -12.20 3.01
CA VAL A 155 -7.02 -11.61 4.18
C VAL A 155 -5.65 -11.00 3.85
N PRO A 156 -4.68 -11.73 3.24
CA PRO A 156 -3.41 -11.15 2.83
C PRO A 156 -3.56 -10.15 1.68
N HIS A 157 -4.53 -10.32 0.76
CA HIS A 157 -4.80 -9.34 -0.29
C HIS A 157 -5.21 -7.99 0.32
N THR A 158 -6.18 -8.00 1.23
CA THR A 158 -6.65 -6.80 1.93
C THR A 158 -5.53 -6.15 2.73
N THR A 159 -4.72 -6.96 3.42
CA THR A 159 -3.53 -6.49 4.16
C THR A 159 -2.55 -5.77 3.24
N GLN A 160 -2.23 -6.38 2.10
CA GLN A 160 -1.32 -5.81 1.12
C GLN A 160 -1.85 -4.48 0.56
N GLU A 161 -3.12 -4.40 0.18
CA GLU A 161 -3.71 -3.15 -0.32
C GLU A 161 -3.68 -2.05 0.75
N LEU A 162 -3.97 -2.38 2.01
CA LEU A 162 -3.90 -1.44 3.12
C LEU A 162 -2.49 -0.82 3.28
N LEU A 163 -1.46 -1.65 3.11
CA LEU A 163 -0.05 -1.25 3.26
C LEU A 163 0.55 -0.66 1.98
N SER A 164 -0.19 -0.66 0.88
CA SER A 164 0.25 -0.15 -0.43
C SER A 164 -0.28 1.25 -0.73
N GLY A 165 -0.91 1.92 0.24
CA GLY A 165 -1.31 3.32 0.12
C GLY A 165 -0.08 4.24 0.03
N ASP A 166 -0.05 5.15 -0.94
CA ASP A 166 1.08 6.02 -1.25
C ASP A 166 0.88 7.48 -0.82
N HIS A 167 -0.36 7.85 -0.46
CA HIS A 167 -0.71 9.21 -0.02
C HIS A 167 -0.73 9.39 1.51
N SER A 168 -0.43 8.33 2.27
CA SER A 168 -0.34 8.39 3.74
C SER A 168 0.78 7.50 4.27
N PRO A 169 1.35 7.79 5.45
CA PRO A 169 2.40 6.95 6.03
C PRO A 169 1.90 5.53 6.34
N THR A 170 2.59 4.52 5.81
CA THR A 170 2.19 3.10 5.96
C THR A 170 3.12 2.29 6.84
N ALA A 171 4.41 2.68 6.99
CA ALA A 171 5.40 1.91 7.76
C ALA A 171 4.96 1.64 9.22
N SER A 172 4.36 2.63 9.88
CA SER A 172 3.90 2.49 11.28
C SER A 172 2.73 1.51 11.44
N ARG A 173 2.03 1.18 10.34
CA ARG A 173 0.89 0.26 10.32
C ARG A 173 1.28 -1.18 10.00
N ALA A 174 2.49 -1.42 9.50
CA ALA A 174 2.91 -2.73 8.99
C ALA A 174 2.79 -3.84 10.04
N LEU A 175 3.42 -3.66 11.21
CA LEU A 175 3.41 -4.67 12.27
C LEU A 175 2.02 -4.89 12.89
N PRO A 176 1.25 -3.84 13.27
CA PRO A 176 -0.13 -4.03 13.73
C PRO A 176 -1.03 -4.76 12.72
N VAL A 177 -0.87 -4.48 11.43
CA VAL A 177 -1.66 -5.14 10.38
C VAL A 177 -1.24 -6.60 10.21
N TYR A 178 0.05 -6.93 10.24
CA TYR A 178 0.51 -8.32 10.18
C TYR A 178 0.06 -9.14 11.40
N GLU A 179 0.09 -8.57 12.60
CA GLU A 179 -0.41 -9.27 13.80
C GLU A 179 -1.92 -9.52 13.70
N ARG A 180 -2.69 -8.55 13.21
CA ARG A 180 -4.13 -8.73 12.93
C ARG A 180 -4.38 -9.78 11.84
N LEU A 181 -3.56 -9.82 10.80
CA LEU A 181 -3.61 -10.88 9.77
C LEU A 181 -3.45 -12.25 10.43
N ILE A 182 -2.42 -12.44 11.25
CA ILE A 182 -2.15 -13.70 11.96
C ILE A 182 -3.34 -14.10 12.84
N VAL A 183 -3.90 -13.17 13.61
CA VAL A 183 -5.09 -13.44 14.45
C VAL A 183 -6.28 -13.87 13.58
N THR A 184 -6.55 -13.19 12.47
CA THR A 184 -7.62 -13.57 11.55
C THR A 184 -7.39 -14.97 10.98
N TRP A 185 -6.17 -15.27 10.51
CA TRP A 185 -5.85 -16.60 9.99
C TRP A 185 -5.95 -17.71 11.02
N ARG A 186 -5.58 -17.47 12.30
CA ARG A 186 -5.81 -18.44 13.37
C ARG A 186 -7.30 -18.76 13.54
N ARG A 187 -8.19 -17.77 13.43
CA ARG A 187 -9.65 -18.02 13.41
C ARG A 187 -10.08 -18.84 12.20
N PHE A 188 -9.48 -18.61 11.03
CA PHE A 188 -9.76 -19.41 9.85
C PHE A 188 -9.30 -20.87 10.00
N GLN A 189 -8.26 -21.16 10.79
CA GLN A 189 -7.89 -22.56 11.10
C GLN A 189 -8.98 -23.28 11.90
N GLU A 190 -9.75 -22.56 12.71
CA GLU A 190 -10.90 -23.11 13.46
C GLU A 190 -12.15 -23.25 12.58
N LEU A 191 -12.37 -22.29 11.67
CA LEU A 191 -13.53 -22.27 10.78
C LEU A 191 -13.42 -23.23 9.59
N ILE A 192 -12.20 -23.47 9.08
CA ILE A 192 -11.93 -24.29 7.90
C ILE A 192 -10.81 -25.28 8.24
N PRO A 193 -11.10 -26.31 9.06
CA PRO A 193 -10.09 -27.26 9.54
C PRO A 193 -9.36 -27.99 8.41
N GLU A 194 -10.00 -28.20 7.26
CA GLU A 194 -9.43 -28.81 6.06
C GLU A 194 -8.24 -28.00 5.51
N LEU A 195 -8.27 -26.67 5.69
CA LEU A 195 -7.20 -25.77 5.25
C LEU A 195 -6.24 -25.38 6.39
N ALA A 196 -6.48 -25.84 7.63
CA ALA A 196 -5.74 -25.40 8.80
C ALA A 196 -4.23 -25.63 8.70
N HIS A 197 -3.79 -26.73 8.09
CA HIS A 197 -2.37 -27.00 7.86
C HIS A 197 -1.73 -25.92 6.97
N TYR A 198 -2.35 -25.61 5.82
CA TYR A 198 -1.84 -24.63 4.86
C TYR A 198 -1.83 -23.21 5.44
N ILE A 199 -2.89 -22.84 6.14
CA ILE A 199 -2.97 -21.57 6.86
C ILE A 199 -1.86 -21.49 7.91
N GLY A 200 -1.61 -22.59 8.63
CA GLY A 200 -0.53 -22.69 9.63
C GLY A 200 0.86 -22.45 9.03
N VAL A 201 1.14 -22.98 7.84
CA VAL A 201 2.38 -22.70 7.11
C VAL A 201 2.51 -21.20 6.80
N GLY A 202 1.42 -20.56 6.37
CA GLY A 202 1.36 -19.13 6.13
C GLY A 202 1.61 -18.31 7.40
N ILE A 203 0.96 -18.66 8.51
CA ILE A 203 1.14 -18.00 9.83
C ILE A 203 2.60 -18.09 10.27
N ALA A 204 3.21 -19.29 10.22
CA ALA A 204 4.59 -19.49 10.63
C ALA A 204 5.54 -18.57 9.84
N LYS A 205 5.28 -18.38 8.54
CA LYS A 205 6.08 -17.46 7.72
C LYS A 205 5.86 -15.99 8.11
N LEU A 206 4.64 -15.59 8.41
CA LEU A 206 4.34 -14.23 8.85
C LEU A 206 4.98 -13.91 10.20
N GLU A 207 4.94 -14.85 11.15
CA GLU A 207 5.58 -14.70 12.46
C GLU A 207 7.09 -14.47 12.33
N GLU A 208 7.76 -15.21 11.45
CA GLU A 208 9.18 -14.98 11.11
C GLU A 208 9.43 -13.53 10.65
N TYR A 209 8.58 -12.99 9.77
CA TYR A 209 8.70 -11.63 9.27
C TYR A 209 8.33 -10.57 10.32
N VAL A 210 7.36 -10.83 11.20
CA VAL A 210 7.03 -9.94 12.32
C VAL A 210 8.24 -9.82 13.24
N VAL A 211 8.89 -10.93 13.62
CA VAL A 211 10.11 -10.91 14.43
C VAL A 211 11.23 -10.12 13.76
N LYS A 212 11.45 -10.32 12.45
CA LYS A 212 12.42 -9.53 11.68
C LYS A 212 12.06 -8.04 11.64
N GLY A 213 10.78 -7.71 11.49
CA GLY A 213 10.28 -6.34 11.45
C GLY A 213 10.46 -5.61 12.78
N ARG A 214 10.23 -6.28 13.91
CA ARG A 214 10.46 -5.73 15.26
C ARG A 214 11.92 -5.35 15.51
N ARG A 215 12.86 -6.10 14.91
CA ARG A 215 14.30 -5.83 14.96
C ARG A 215 14.78 -4.78 13.96
N SER A 216 13.87 -4.22 13.16
CA SER A 216 14.20 -3.19 12.19
C SER A 216 14.00 -1.80 12.79
N GLN A 217 15.08 -1.01 12.79
CA GLN A 217 15.08 0.35 13.32
C GLN A 217 13.97 1.21 12.68
N ILE A 218 13.74 1.09 11.37
CA ILE A 218 12.78 1.97 10.69
C ILE A 218 11.33 1.71 11.12
N TYR A 219 10.95 0.45 11.35
CA TYR A 219 9.62 0.12 11.86
C TYR A 219 9.45 0.57 13.31
N ALA A 220 10.47 0.34 14.15
CA ALA A 220 10.47 0.84 15.53
C ALA A 220 10.28 2.36 15.60
N LEU A 221 11.08 3.12 14.82
CA LEU A 221 10.94 4.57 14.76
C LEU A 221 9.54 4.98 14.28
N ALA A 222 9.04 4.36 13.19
CA ALA A 222 7.73 4.69 12.62
C ALA A 222 6.59 4.47 13.61
N MET A 223 6.66 3.41 14.41
CA MET A 223 5.66 3.12 15.43
C MET A 223 5.74 4.10 16.60
N LEU A 224 6.94 4.44 17.07
CA LEU A 224 7.10 5.35 18.21
C LEU A 224 6.68 6.79 17.88
N ILE A 225 6.95 7.27 16.65
CA ILE A 225 6.49 8.59 16.20
C ILE A 225 4.99 8.62 15.88
N ASN A 226 4.32 7.47 15.82
CA ASN A 226 2.88 7.45 15.62
C ASN A 226 2.19 7.72 16.97
N PRO A 227 1.45 8.83 17.12
CA PRO A 227 0.83 9.22 18.39
C PRO A 227 -0.28 8.27 18.84
N SER A 228 -0.79 7.40 17.98
CA SER A 228 -1.76 6.36 18.32
C SER A 228 -1.11 5.07 18.88
N TYR A 229 0.19 4.86 18.66
CA TYR A 229 0.90 3.66 19.12
C TYR A 229 1.90 3.97 20.23
N LYS A 230 2.88 4.85 19.95
CA LYS A 230 3.96 5.22 20.88
C LYS A 230 4.61 3.99 21.56
N MET A 231 5.09 4.18 22.79
CA MET A 231 5.60 3.10 23.64
C MET A 231 4.49 2.18 24.16
N GLU A 232 3.24 2.65 24.27
CA GLU A 232 2.14 1.85 24.80
C GLU A 232 1.95 0.57 23.99
N TRP A 233 1.79 0.70 22.66
CA TRP A 233 1.63 -0.47 21.81
C TRP A 233 2.88 -1.35 21.80
N VAL A 234 4.08 -0.75 21.68
CA VAL A 234 5.36 -1.47 21.61
C VAL A 234 5.59 -2.29 22.89
N SER A 235 5.40 -1.70 24.06
CA SER A 235 5.58 -2.39 25.34
C SER A 235 4.53 -3.48 25.60
N THR A 236 3.35 -3.39 25.00
CA THR A 236 2.32 -4.45 25.10
C THR A 236 2.60 -5.64 24.18
N HIS A 237 3.17 -5.42 23.00
CA HIS A 237 3.27 -6.46 21.96
C HIS A 237 4.69 -7.02 21.78
N TRP A 238 5.72 -6.30 22.21
CA TRP A 238 7.13 -6.68 22.04
C TRP A 238 7.74 -7.18 23.35
N THR A 239 8.91 -7.80 23.26
CA THR A 239 9.70 -8.14 24.45
C THR A 239 10.21 -6.86 25.11
N SER A 240 10.47 -6.93 26.42
CA SER A 240 11.05 -5.79 27.16
C SER A 240 12.37 -5.32 26.56
N GLU A 241 13.20 -6.25 26.10
CA GLU A 241 14.49 -5.96 25.45
C GLU A 241 14.29 -5.21 24.13
N ASP A 242 13.40 -5.70 23.25
CA ASP A 242 13.11 -5.05 21.96
C ASP A 242 12.50 -3.66 22.16
N ALA A 243 11.63 -3.49 23.16
CA ALA A 243 11.01 -2.20 23.48
C ALA A 243 12.04 -1.17 24.00
N ILE A 244 12.98 -1.60 24.86
CA ILE A 244 14.09 -0.74 25.31
C ILE A 244 14.96 -0.35 24.13
N GLN A 245 15.31 -1.31 23.28
CA GLN A 245 16.15 -1.06 22.11
C GLN A 245 15.49 -0.09 21.12
N ALA A 246 14.16 -0.21 20.91
CA ALA A 246 13.39 0.71 20.10
C ALA A 246 13.44 2.16 20.63
N LYS A 247 13.32 2.32 21.95
CA LYS A 247 13.43 3.62 22.61
C LYS A 247 14.84 4.21 22.45
N GLU A 248 15.89 3.40 22.63
CA GLU A 248 17.28 3.84 22.43
C GLU A 248 17.56 4.24 20.98
N TRP A 249 16.96 3.56 19.99
CA TRP A 249 17.07 3.98 18.60
C TRP A 249 16.43 5.34 18.34
N LEU A 250 15.26 5.60 18.92
CA LEU A 250 14.61 6.91 18.80
C LEU A 250 15.44 8.00 19.48
N ARG A 251 15.95 7.71 20.68
CA ARG A 251 16.84 8.60 21.43
C ARG A 251 18.11 8.93 20.63
N GLY A 252 18.75 7.92 20.02
CA GLY A 252 19.93 8.11 19.17
C GLY A 252 19.65 8.91 17.89
N ALA A 253 18.48 8.70 17.27
CA ALA A 253 18.04 9.49 16.11
C ALA A 253 17.85 10.97 16.48
N MET A 254 17.17 11.26 17.61
CA MET A 254 17.01 12.61 18.13
C MET A 254 18.35 13.27 18.49
N LEU A 255 19.27 12.50 19.09
CA LEU A 255 20.60 12.98 19.45
C LEU A 255 21.43 13.40 18.22
N SER A 256 21.33 12.64 17.14
CA SER A 256 22.00 12.98 15.88
C SER A 256 21.55 14.34 15.35
N TYR A 257 20.25 14.65 15.45
CA TYR A 257 19.69 15.94 15.08
C TYR A 257 20.09 17.08 16.02
N GLN A 258 20.16 16.81 17.32
CA GLN A 258 20.61 17.79 18.29
C GLN A 258 22.09 18.16 18.08
N HIS A 259 22.94 17.16 17.79
CA HIS A 259 24.35 17.36 17.43
C HIS A 259 24.49 18.24 16.18
N GLU A 260 23.69 17.99 15.14
CA GLU A 260 23.71 18.78 13.91
C GLU A 260 23.29 20.23 14.17
N LYS A 261 22.20 20.44 14.93
CA LYS A 261 21.72 21.77 15.32
C LYS A 261 22.79 22.57 16.06
N ARG A 262 23.54 21.93 16.96
CA ARG A 262 24.66 22.55 17.69
C ARG A 262 25.78 22.95 16.75
N LYS A 263 26.25 22.05 15.88
CA LYS A 263 27.30 22.34 14.87
C LYS A 263 26.96 23.53 13.99
N LEU A 264 25.69 23.67 13.60
CA LEU A 264 25.21 24.82 12.83
C LEU A 264 25.19 26.13 13.63
N SER A 265 25.07 26.04 14.96
CA SER A 265 25.02 27.20 15.86
C SER A 265 26.41 27.71 16.21
N THR A 266 27.42 26.84 16.24
CA THR A 266 28.83 27.17 16.56
C THR A 266 29.68 27.53 15.34
N ALA A 267 29.19 27.34 14.11
CA ALA A 267 29.94 27.66 12.89
C ALA A 267 30.14 29.19 12.69
N PRO A 268 31.37 29.66 12.36
CA PRO A 268 31.67 31.08 12.16
C PRO A 268 30.90 31.68 10.96
N ALA A 269 30.42 32.91 11.11
CA ALA A 269 29.47 33.59 10.22
C ALA A 269 29.96 33.82 8.75
N LEU A 270 31.23 33.53 8.44
CA LEU A 270 31.87 33.84 7.15
C LEU A 270 31.46 32.93 5.97
N HIS A 271 30.64 31.92 6.19
CA HIS A 271 30.08 31.07 5.13
C HIS A 271 28.59 30.77 5.32
N ARG A 272 27.82 31.71 5.90
CA ARG A 272 26.34 31.71 5.76
C ARG A 272 25.95 31.98 4.31
N LYS A 273 26.21 31.04 3.39
CA LYS A 273 25.21 30.72 2.38
C LYS A 273 24.02 30.23 3.20
N ASN A 274 22.86 30.87 3.04
CA ASN A 274 21.62 30.39 3.63
C ASN A 274 21.35 28.97 3.14
N THR A 275 21.84 27.99 3.89
CA THR A 275 21.40 26.59 3.87
C THR A 275 21.14 26.21 5.31
N MET A 276 20.09 26.81 5.87
CA MET A 276 19.23 26.08 6.79
C MET A 276 18.53 25.00 5.96
N PRO A 277 18.69 23.69 6.22
CA PRO A 277 17.70 22.73 5.80
C PRO A 277 16.55 22.80 6.82
N ILE A 278 15.80 23.88 6.75
CA ILE A 278 14.42 23.91 7.23
C ILE A 278 13.59 24.26 5.99
N LEU A 279 12.72 23.31 5.61
CA LEU A 279 11.54 23.53 4.79
C LEU A 279 11.76 24.34 3.49
N ASN A 280 12.24 23.70 2.43
CA ASN A 280 12.10 24.23 1.06
C ASN A 280 11.61 23.19 0.04
N ILE A 281 11.05 22.07 0.51
CA ILE A 281 10.30 21.13 -0.36
C ILE A 281 8.86 21.62 -0.54
N VAL A 282 8.24 22.18 0.50
CA VAL A 282 6.89 22.77 0.42
C VAL A 282 6.86 23.99 -0.51
N ASP A 283 7.95 24.77 -0.54
CA ASP A 283 8.02 26.01 -1.30
C ASP A 283 8.30 25.82 -2.80
N ARG A 284 8.80 24.64 -3.22
CA ARG A 284 8.91 24.25 -4.64
C ARG A 284 7.59 23.66 -5.16
N ALA A 285 6.82 22.98 -4.30
CA ALA A 285 5.48 22.49 -4.63
C ALA A 285 4.45 23.64 -4.68
N LEU A 286 4.55 24.63 -3.79
CA LEU A 286 3.69 25.82 -3.80
C LEU A 286 3.99 26.72 -5.02
N ARG A 287 5.26 26.86 -5.40
CA ARG A 287 5.67 27.61 -6.60
C ARG A 287 5.28 26.92 -7.91
N ALA A 288 5.19 25.59 -7.95
CA ALA A 288 4.72 24.87 -9.13
C ALA A 288 3.23 25.16 -9.42
N GLN A 289 2.41 25.37 -8.38
CA GLN A 289 0.98 25.67 -8.53
C GLN A 289 0.67 27.18 -8.72
N ALA A 290 1.56 28.08 -8.31
CA ALA A 290 1.37 29.53 -8.47
C ALA A 290 1.76 30.07 -9.87
N HIS A 291 2.54 29.33 -10.66
CA HIS A 291 3.01 29.79 -11.98
C HIS A 291 1.96 29.76 -13.11
N GLY A 292 0.77 29.23 -12.86
CA GLY A 292 -0.33 29.21 -13.84
C GLY A 292 -1.33 30.38 -13.72
N ALA A 293 -1.40 31.06 -12.57
CA ALA A 293 -2.40 32.10 -12.31
C ALA A 293 -1.86 33.53 -12.50
N ASP A 294 -0.58 33.78 -12.21
CA ASP A 294 -0.02 35.15 -12.21
C ASP A 294 0.54 35.60 -13.57
N HIS A 295 0.51 34.76 -14.61
CA HIS A 295 1.02 35.11 -15.94
C HIS A 295 0.03 35.94 -16.78
N LEU A 296 -1.23 36.07 -16.36
CA LEU A 296 -2.27 36.77 -17.14
C LEU A 296 -2.53 38.22 -16.70
N ASP A 297 -2.27 38.58 -15.43
CA ASP A 297 -2.57 39.92 -14.90
C ASP A 297 -1.39 40.90 -14.89
N GLY A 298 -0.18 40.44 -15.25
CA GLY A 298 1.03 41.29 -15.30
C GLY A 298 1.31 41.98 -16.65
N LEU A 299 0.49 41.75 -17.69
CA LEU A 299 0.72 42.28 -19.04
C LEU A 299 0.33 43.75 -19.25
N LEU A 300 -0.01 44.48 -18.19
CA LEU A 300 -0.35 45.90 -18.27
C LEU A 300 0.37 46.71 -17.20
N HIS A 301 1.67 46.97 -17.41
CA HIS A 301 2.31 48.30 -17.30
C HIS A 301 3.83 48.16 -17.00
N VAL A 302 4.64 48.51 -17.99
CA VAL A 302 6.09 48.68 -17.87
C VAL A 302 6.42 50.16 -17.87
N GLN A 303 7.22 50.62 -16.90
CA GLN A 303 8.25 51.69 -16.94
C GLN A 303 8.69 52.04 -15.50
N ARG A 304 9.92 52.44 -15.13
CA ARG A 304 11.24 52.61 -15.76
C ARG A 304 12.26 52.73 -14.60
N CYS A 305 13.49 52.24 -14.75
CA CYS A 305 14.57 52.33 -13.74
C CYS A 305 15.01 53.77 -13.45
N SER A 306 15.52 54.02 -12.24
CA SER A 306 16.64 54.95 -11.99
C SER A 306 17.36 54.63 -10.68
N SER A 307 18.69 54.66 -10.77
CA SER A 307 19.70 54.49 -9.74
C SER A 307 19.97 55.81 -8.98
N SER A 308 20.42 55.71 -7.73
CA SER A 308 21.18 56.79 -7.08
C SER A 308 22.19 56.22 -6.08
N VAL A 309 23.43 56.65 -6.25
CA VAL A 309 24.57 56.53 -5.34
C VAL A 309 24.51 57.67 -4.31
N ALA A 310 24.92 57.43 -3.06
CA ALA A 310 25.48 58.48 -2.23
C ALA A 310 26.46 57.92 -1.18
N THR A 311 27.61 58.57 -1.12
CA THR A 311 28.81 58.35 -0.30
C THR A 311 28.83 59.21 0.97
N ALA A 312 29.81 58.89 1.83
CA ALA A 312 30.52 59.77 2.79
C ALA A 312 29.88 59.85 4.20
N SER A 313 30.57 59.97 5.35
CA SER A 313 31.96 60.26 5.69
C SER A 313 32.23 59.89 7.17
N SER A 314 33.51 59.76 7.51
CA SER A 314 34.10 59.60 8.84
C SER A 314 34.03 60.85 9.74
N SER A 315 34.08 60.65 11.07
CA SER A 315 34.89 61.50 11.97
C SER A 315 35.15 60.83 13.33
N HIS A 316 36.42 60.80 13.71
CA HIS A 316 36.96 60.33 14.99
C HIS A 316 36.77 61.34 16.14
N SER A 317 36.71 60.83 17.38
CA SER A 317 37.13 61.56 18.58
C SER A 317 37.88 60.61 19.53
N ASN A 318 39.13 60.96 19.87
CA ASN A 318 40.03 60.28 20.80
C ASN A 318 39.82 60.73 22.24
N THR A 319 39.88 59.80 23.21
CA THR A 319 40.39 59.99 24.57
C THR A 319 40.73 58.61 25.20
N PRO A 320 41.64 58.52 26.21
CA PRO A 320 42.61 57.43 26.33
C PRO A 320 42.20 56.32 27.31
N ALA A 321 42.86 55.17 27.13
CA ALA A 321 42.71 53.90 27.83
C ALA A 321 43.17 53.91 29.30
N PRO A 322 42.63 53.00 30.15
CA PRO A 322 43.37 52.38 31.22
C PRO A 322 44.05 51.07 30.76
N ASP A 323 45.18 50.76 31.39
CA ASP A 323 46.11 49.67 31.11
C ASP A 323 45.47 48.28 30.90
N PRO A 324 45.98 47.48 29.94
CA PRO A 324 45.59 46.08 29.79
C PRO A 324 46.27 45.21 30.85
N SER A 325 45.46 44.44 31.59
CA SER A 325 45.94 43.29 32.36
C SER A 325 46.62 42.27 31.42
N PRO A 326 47.61 41.50 31.92
CA PRO A 326 48.43 40.66 31.06
C PRO A 326 47.59 39.62 30.34
N MET A 327 47.75 39.58 29.02
CA MET A 327 47.16 38.58 28.12
C MET A 327 47.48 37.18 28.63
N SER A 328 46.44 36.43 28.98
CA SER A 328 46.54 34.98 29.11
C SER A 328 46.95 34.43 27.75
N THR A 329 48.09 33.75 27.70
CA THR A 329 48.52 32.93 26.57
C THR A 329 47.39 31.99 26.13
N PRO A 330 47.21 31.70 24.82
CA PRO A 330 46.26 30.68 24.40
C PRO A 330 46.69 29.36 25.03
N HIS A 331 45.98 28.92 26.07
CA HIS A 331 46.18 27.60 26.64
C HIS A 331 45.66 26.62 25.59
N GLU A 332 46.57 25.97 24.85
CA GLU A 332 46.21 24.78 24.09
C GLU A 332 45.65 23.78 25.10
N MET A 333 44.34 23.54 25.01
CA MET A 333 43.67 22.56 25.86
C MET A 333 44.36 21.21 25.71
N THR A 334 44.66 20.60 26.84
CA THR A 334 45.13 19.22 26.90
C THR A 334 44.06 18.29 26.33
N ASP A 335 44.47 17.12 25.84
CA ASP A 335 43.52 16.14 25.29
C ASP A 335 42.49 15.68 26.33
N ALA A 336 42.87 15.69 27.61
CA ALA A 336 41.96 15.41 28.73
C ALA A 336 40.89 16.51 28.91
N GLU A 337 41.25 17.78 28.77
CA GLU A 337 40.30 18.90 28.85
C GLU A 337 39.35 18.91 27.64
N LYS A 338 39.84 18.57 26.45
CA LYS A 338 38.98 18.41 25.25
C LYS A 338 37.98 17.28 25.43
N ALA A 339 38.42 16.11 25.91
CA ALA A 339 37.54 14.99 26.18
C ALA A 339 36.51 15.31 27.28
N ALA A 340 36.89 16.04 28.33
CA ALA A 340 35.97 16.48 29.38
C ALA A 340 34.91 17.44 28.84
N GLN A 341 35.31 18.40 28.00
CA GLN A 341 34.37 19.32 27.35
C GLN A 341 33.41 18.58 26.42
N GLU A 342 33.92 17.67 25.58
CA GLU A 342 33.08 16.85 24.69
C GLU A 342 32.06 16.00 25.47
N ALA A 343 32.46 15.44 26.62
CA ALA A 343 31.57 14.68 27.48
C ALA A 343 30.48 15.56 28.13
N GLU A 344 30.83 16.77 28.57
CA GLU A 344 29.86 17.73 29.12
C GLU A 344 28.85 18.20 28.05
N GLU A 345 29.34 18.47 26.84
CA GLU A 345 28.49 18.82 25.70
C GLU A 345 27.51 17.70 25.33
N LEU A 346 28.01 16.46 25.27
CA LEU A 346 27.18 15.28 25.02
C LEU A 346 26.13 15.13 26.13
N ALA A 347 26.51 15.28 27.40
CA ALA A 347 25.56 15.21 28.52
C ALA A 347 24.49 16.31 28.43
N SER A 348 24.85 17.51 27.98
CA SER A 348 23.90 18.60 27.74
C SER A 348 22.88 18.24 26.66
N ASP A 349 23.33 17.70 25.54
CA ASP A 349 22.45 17.31 24.44
C ASP A 349 21.54 16.14 24.79
N LEU A 350 22.08 15.16 25.53
CA LEU A 350 21.28 14.06 26.06
C LEU A 350 20.14 14.56 26.95
N ARG A 351 20.37 15.56 27.82
CA ARG A 351 19.30 16.17 28.64
C ARG A 351 18.19 16.78 27.79
N VAL A 352 18.54 17.48 26.69
CA VAL A 352 17.55 18.08 25.78
C VAL A 352 16.72 17.00 25.08
N VAL A 353 17.39 15.97 24.58
CA VAL A 353 16.74 14.83 23.91
C VAL A 353 15.80 14.10 24.86
N ASP A 354 16.29 13.76 26.05
CA ASP A 354 15.54 12.99 27.05
C ASP A 354 14.30 13.76 27.52
N GLU A 355 14.41 15.07 27.73
CA GLU A 355 13.29 15.90 28.14
C GLU A 355 12.21 16.01 27.05
N GLU A 356 12.60 16.18 25.78
CA GLU A 356 11.63 16.17 24.68
C GLU A 356 10.95 14.80 24.52
N LEU A 357 11.74 13.72 24.54
CA LEU A 357 11.23 12.35 24.42
C LEU A 357 10.27 12.02 25.56
N ARG A 358 10.63 12.37 26.80
CA ARG A 358 9.80 12.20 27.99
C ARG A 358 8.46 12.93 27.83
N ARG A 359 8.47 14.22 27.48
CA ARG A 359 7.24 15.01 27.27
C ARG A 359 6.32 14.42 26.18
N TYR A 360 6.89 13.84 25.13
CA TYR A 360 6.11 13.21 24.08
C TYR A 360 5.48 11.87 24.51
N LEU A 361 6.23 11.06 25.26
CA LEU A 361 5.79 9.75 25.73
C LEU A 361 4.78 9.84 26.89
N GLU A 362 4.92 10.84 27.76
CA GLU A 362 3.96 11.11 28.84
C GLU A 362 2.66 11.73 28.34
N HIS A 363 2.71 12.45 27.21
CA HIS A 363 1.49 12.81 26.51
C HIS A 363 0.86 11.50 26.02
N GLY A 364 -0.30 11.12 26.55
CA GLY A 364 -0.92 9.82 26.25
C GLY A 364 -1.13 9.53 24.76
N THR A 365 -1.56 8.31 24.45
CA THR A 365 -1.93 7.95 23.07
C THR A 365 -3.22 8.66 22.65
N LEU A 366 -3.31 9.00 21.37
CA LEU A 366 -4.55 9.53 20.80
C LEU A 366 -5.54 8.38 20.64
N GLN A 367 -6.50 8.29 21.58
CA GLN A 367 -7.60 7.33 21.49
C GLN A 367 -8.62 7.78 20.44
N GLY A 368 -9.07 6.86 19.58
CA GLY A 368 -10.32 7.02 18.84
C GLY A 368 -10.25 7.30 17.33
N ALA A 369 -9.11 7.28 16.65
CA ALA A 369 -9.10 7.46 15.18
C ALA A 369 -7.90 6.81 14.47
N GLU A 370 -7.78 5.48 14.51
CA GLU A 370 -6.89 4.74 13.58
C GLU A 370 -7.20 5.03 12.10
N ARG A 371 -8.37 5.61 11.79
CA ARG A 371 -8.85 5.82 10.43
C ARG A 371 -8.74 7.25 9.90
N ASP A 372 -8.50 8.27 10.73
CA ASP A 372 -8.66 9.67 10.27
C ASP A 372 -7.59 10.66 10.75
N ILE A 373 -6.57 10.22 11.50
CA ILE A 373 -5.47 11.11 11.90
C ILE A 373 -4.45 11.18 10.77
N SER A 374 -4.39 12.32 10.09
CA SER A 374 -3.27 12.63 9.21
C SER A 374 -2.01 12.84 10.06
N LEU A 375 -1.12 11.84 10.08
CA LEU A 375 0.16 11.89 10.79
C LEU A 375 1.00 13.10 10.37
N VAL A 376 0.96 13.47 9.09
CA VAL A 376 1.66 14.65 8.56
C VAL A 376 1.13 15.92 9.23
N LYS A 377 -0.20 16.15 9.22
CA LYS A 377 -0.81 17.31 9.87
C LYS A 377 -0.56 17.34 11.38
N PHE A 378 -0.57 16.17 12.03
CA PHE A 378 -0.22 16.08 13.45
C PHE A 378 1.19 16.64 13.69
N TRP A 379 2.20 16.13 12.97
CA TRP A 379 3.57 16.56 13.16
C TRP A 379 3.81 18.01 12.75
N GLU A 380 3.16 18.52 11.70
CA GLU A 380 3.16 19.94 11.35
C GLU A 380 2.70 20.82 12.52
N SER A 381 1.62 20.45 13.20
CA SER A 381 1.12 21.19 14.37
C SER A 381 2.03 21.11 15.60
N LYS A 382 2.97 20.16 15.63
CA LYS A 382 3.85 19.87 16.77
C LYS A 382 5.29 20.33 16.58
N VAL A 383 5.63 20.97 15.45
CA VAL A 383 6.99 21.43 15.13
C VAL A 383 7.65 22.25 16.24
N PHE A 384 6.90 23.12 16.92
CA PHE A 384 7.42 23.96 18.00
C PHE A 384 7.43 23.27 19.37
N ILE A 385 6.65 22.19 19.53
CA ILE A 385 6.51 21.46 20.80
C ILE A 385 7.58 20.36 20.89
N TYR A 386 7.78 19.63 19.79
CA TYR A 386 8.70 18.51 19.66
C TYR A 386 9.63 18.69 18.44
N PRO A 387 10.56 19.67 18.49
CA PRO A 387 11.39 20.02 17.33
C PRO A 387 12.35 18.91 16.86
N LEU A 388 12.87 18.08 17.75
CA LEU A 388 13.76 16.96 17.38
C LEU A 388 12.94 15.80 16.80
N LEU A 389 11.85 15.41 17.47
CA LEU A 389 10.97 14.34 16.99
C LEU A 389 10.29 14.70 15.67
N TYR A 390 9.97 15.98 15.44
CA TYR A 390 9.45 16.45 14.16
C TYR A 390 10.42 16.14 13.01
N ARG A 391 11.73 16.34 13.21
CA ARG A 391 12.74 15.98 12.20
C ARG A 391 12.79 14.47 11.95
N VAL A 392 12.79 13.68 13.02
CA VAL A 392 12.73 12.22 12.90
C VAL A 392 11.47 11.80 12.14
N ALA A 393 10.33 12.42 12.41
CA ALA A 393 9.08 12.11 11.73
C ALA A 393 9.12 12.43 10.24
N LEU A 394 9.75 13.54 9.82
CA LEU A 394 9.89 13.89 8.41
C LEU A 394 10.74 12.88 7.61
N ASP A 395 11.70 12.22 8.25
CA ASP A 395 12.49 11.17 7.60
C ASP A 395 11.78 9.82 7.55
N VAL A 396 11.04 9.51 8.62
CA VAL A 396 10.51 8.16 8.85
C VAL A 396 9.11 7.99 8.24
N LEU A 397 8.24 8.99 8.32
CA LEU A 397 6.87 8.89 7.79
C LEU A 397 6.78 8.65 6.27
N PRO A 398 7.67 9.19 5.43
CA PRO A 398 7.65 8.89 3.99
C PRO A 398 7.98 7.44 3.65
N VAL A 399 8.59 6.69 4.58
CA VAL A 399 8.93 5.28 4.36
C VAL A 399 7.64 4.48 4.16
N GLN A 400 7.60 3.77 3.04
CA GLN A 400 6.48 2.91 2.67
C GLN A 400 6.68 1.51 3.26
N ALA A 401 5.60 0.90 3.75
CA ALA A 401 5.60 -0.49 4.19
C ALA A 401 5.73 -1.49 3.02
N SER A 402 5.36 -1.05 1.80
CA SER A 402 5.27 -1.88 0.61
C SER A 402 6.02 -1.25 -0.56
N ALA A 403 6.62 -2.10 -1.41
CA ALA A 403 7.21 -1.69 -2.67
C ALA A 403 6.17 -1.54 -3.80
N VAL A 404 4.92 -1.93 -3.58
CA VAL A 404 3.86 -1.88 -4.61
C VAL A 404 3.73 -0.52 -5.32
N PRO A 405 3.81 0.64 -4.64
CA PRO A 405 3.75 1.93 -5.33
C PRO A 405 4.87 2.10 -6.37
N CYS A 406 6.11 1.71 -6.05
CA CYS A 406 7.21 1.81 -7.02
C CYS A 406 7.11 0.73 -8.11
N GLU A 407 6.66 -0.47 -7.79
CA GLU A 407 6.38 -1.52 -8.77
C GLU A 407 5.27 -1.12 -9.76
N ARG A 408 4.21 -0.42 -9.31
CA ARG A 408 3.18 0.14 -10.20
C ARG A 408 3.78 1.12 -11.20
N ILE A 409 4.68 2.01 -10.74
CA ILE A 409 5.41 2.94 -11.62
C ILE A 409 6.26 2.15 -12.64
N PHE A 410 7.05 1.17 -12.19
CA PHE A 410 7.91 0.36 -13.07
C PHE A 410 7.12 -0.49 -14.07
N SER A 411 6.00 -1.08 -13.65
CA SER A 411 5.08 -1.81 -14.52
C SER A 411 4.53 -0.88 -15.61
N SER A 412 4.11 0.33 -15.23
CA SER A 412 3.66 1.34 -16.19
C SER A 412 4.78 1.84 -17.13
N ALA A 413 6.03 1.78 -16.69
CA ALA A 413 7.19 2.18 -17.47
C ALA A 413 7.56 1.12 -18.54
N ARG A 414 7.24 -0.16 -18.30
CA ARG A 414 7.48 -1.26 -19.24
C ARG A 414 6.81 -1.03 -20.60
N GLU A 415 5.61 -0.44 -20.61
CA GLU A 415 4.90 -0.06 -21.83
C GLU A 415 5.67 0.98 -22.64
N THR A 416 6.32 1.92 -21.95
CA THR A 416 7.10 2.99 -22.56
C THR A 416 8.45 2.49 -23.09
N THR A 417 9.01 1.43 -22.51
CA THR A 417 10.34 0.88 -22.86
C THR A 417 10.30 -0.27 -23.86
N THR A 418 9.41 -1.25 -23.69
CA THR A 418 9.49 -2.53 -24.41
C THR A 418 8.34 -2.79 -25.38
N VAL A 419 7.12 -2.36 -25.07
CA VAL A 419 5.92 -2.77 -25.83
C VAL A 419 5.73 -1.97 -27.12
N ARG A 420 6.25 -0.74 -27.18
CA ARG A 420 6.22 0.12 -28.39
C ARG A 420 7.57 0.27 -29.09
N GLN A 421 8.51 -0.67 -28.92
CA GLN A 421 9.85 -0.65 -29.57
C GLN A 421 10.63 0.67 -29.44
N ASN A 422 10.42 1.44 -28.37
CA ASN A 422 11.15 2.69 -28.18
C ASN A 422 12.49 2.40 -27.50
N LYS A 423 13.59 2.50 -28.25
CA LYS A 423 14.96 2.51 -27.70
C LYS A 423 15.24 3.83 -26.97
N LEU A 424 14.45 4.13 -25.94
CA LEU A 424 14.65 5.33 -25.13
C LEU A 424 15.97 5.20 -24.36
N ASN A 425 16.78 6.25 -24.44
CA ASN A 425 17.98 6.38 -23.62
C ASN A 425 17.57 6.34 -22.12
N PRO A 426 18.28 5.61 -21.23
CA PRO A 426 18.03 5.59 -19.81
C PRO A 426 17.86 6.97 -19.14
N ALA A 427 18.59 7.99 -19.59
CA ALA A 427 18.46 9.35 -19.07
C ALA A 427 17.09 9.97 -19.43
N LEU A 428 16.64 9.78 -20.67
CA LEU A 428 15.33 10.24 -21.13
C LEU A 428 14.20 9.46 -20.46
N LEU A 429 14.36 8.16 -20.23
CA LEU A 429 13.40 7.36 -19.47
C LEU A 429 13.23 7.90 -18.04
N LYS A 430 14.33 8.23 -17.35
CA LYS A 430 14.28 8.83 -16.00
C LYS A 430 13.50 10.14 -16.00
N VAL A 431 13.84 11.06 -16.90
CA VAL A 431 13.14 12.35 -17.02
C VAL A 431 11.65 12.12 -17.31
N LEU A 432 11.33 11.20 -18.23
CA LEU A 432 9.95 10.90 -18.58
C LEU A 432 9.17 10.30 -17.40
N GLN A 433 9.75 9.38 -16.61
CA GLN A 433 9.07 8.86 -15.43
C GLN A 433 8.86 9.93 -14.34
N ILE A 434 9.83 10.83 -14.14
CA ILE A 434 9.70 11.97 -13.22
C ILE A 434 8.58 12.91 -13.69
N LEU A 435 8.59 13.30 -14.97
CA LEU A 435 7.55 14.16 -15.53
C LEU A 435 6.17 13.48 -15.46
N LYS A 436 6.08 12.20 -15.83
CA LYS A 436 4.85 11.42 -15.71
C LYS A 436 4.32 11.41 -14.29
N PHE A 437 5.18 11.26 -13.28
CA PHE A 437 4.79 11.31 -11.88
C PHE A 437 4.33 12.71 -11.46
N LEU A 438 5.09 13.75 -11.78
CA LEU A 438 4.76 15.15 -11.46
C LEU A 438 3.42 15.59 -12.09
N TYR A 439 3.23 15.32 -13.39
CA TYR A 439 1.99 15.67 -14.09
C TYR A 439 0.81 14.79 -13.70
N LYS A 440 1.02 13.55 -13.23
CA LYS A 440 -0.06 12.73 -12.68
C LYS A 440 -0.58 13.26 -11.34
N GLN A 441 0.27 13.91 -10.53
CA GLN A 441 -0.18 14.61 -9.32
C GLN A 441 -0.97 15.89 -9.66
N GLU A 442 -0.74 16.47 -10.84
CA GLU A 442 -1.46 17.63 -11.38
C GLU A 442 -2.53 17.20 -12.41
N ARG A 443 -3.59 16.52 -11.96
CA ARG A 443 -4.85 16.28 -12.72
C ARG A 443 -4.70 15.96 -14.23
N LEU A 444 -3.81 15.05 -14.59
CA LEU A 444 -3.85 14.38 -15.90
C LEU A 444 -3.82 12.86 -15.67
N ASP A 445 -5.00 12.29 -15.49
CA ASP A 445 -5.18 10.84 -15.55
C ASP A 445 -5.10 10.38 -17.00
N PHE A 446 -3.89 10.16 -17.50
CA PHE A 446 -3.69 9.50 -18.80
C PHE A 446 -4.00 7.99 -18.75
N THR A 447 -4.51 7.47 -17.63
CA THR A 447 -4.79 6.05 -17.42
C THR A 447 -6.27 5.76 -17.19
N SER A 448 -7.13 6.76 -17.01
CA SER A 448 -8.59 6.60 -17.03
C SER A 448 -9.03 5.92 -18.32
N ASP A 449 -8.39 6.30 -19.43
CA ASP A 449 -8.70 5.79 -20.78
C ASP A 449 -7.94 4.48 -21.10
N TRP A 450 -7.09 4.00 -20.18
CA TRP A 450 -6.31 2.76 -20.32
C TRP A 450 -6.76 1.69 -19.34
N ILE A 451 -7.51 2.06 -18.31
CA ILE A 451 -8.36 1.15 -17.57
C ILE A 451 -9.53 0.86 -18.50
N ALA A 452 -9.45 -0.29 -19.16
CA ALA A 452 -10.53 -0.89 -19.95
C ALA A 452 -11.91 -0.63 -19.31
N ASN A 453 -12.62 0.41 -19.77
CA ASN A 453 -13.97 0.67 -19.34
C ASN A 453 -14.88 -0.29 -20.13
N PRO A 454 -15.92 -0.89 -19.55
CA PRO A 454 -16.81 -1.80 -20.28
C PRO A 454 -17.40 -1.15 -21.55
N ASP A 455 -17.57 0.17 -21.54
CA ASP A 455 -18.07 0.97 -22.65
C ASP A 455 -17.07 1.11 -23.82
N ASP A 456 -15.77 0.94 -23.58
CA ASP A 456 -14.71 1.05 -24.62
C ASP A 456 -14.67 -0.18 -25.56
N TYR A 457 -15.39 -1.25 -25.20
CA TYR A 457 -15.54 -2.46 -26.02
C TYR A 457 -16.95 -2.61 -26.61
N ALA A 458 -17.83 -1.63 -26.41
CA ALA A 458 -19.13 -1.61 -27.04
C ALA A 458 -18.98 -1.09 -28.48
N THR A 459 -19.13 -1.98 -29.47
CA THR A 459 -19.24 -1.59 -30.89
C THR A 459 -20.51 -0.76 -31.20
N GLU A 460 -21.37 -0.52 -30.21
CA GLU A 460 -22.62 0.24 -30.31
C GLU A 460 -22.81 1.23 -29.15
N GLY A 461 -21.73 1.90 -28.71
CA GLY A 461 -21.79 3.01 -27.75
C GLY A 461 -22.01 4.37 -28.43
N LYS A 462 -22.73 5.30 -27.79
CA LYS A 462 -22.93 6.68 -28.28
C LYS A 462 -21.56 7.35 -28.52
N LEU A 463 -21.36 7.88 -29.74
CA LEU A 463 -20.17 8.64 -30.09
C LEU A 463 -19.89 9.75 -29.07
N THR A 464 -18.68 9.73 -28.50
CA THR A 464 -18.21 10.81 -27.64
C THR A 464 -18.02 12.09 -28.48
N SER A 465 -18.28 13.25 -27.87
CA SER A 465 -18.13 14.55 -28.53
C SER A 465 -16.66 14.89 -28.88
N ALA A 466 -15.70 14.11 -28.39
CA ALA A 466 -14.31 14.14 -28.82
C ALA A 466 -14.13 13.42 -30.18
N ALA A 467 -14.67 12.20 -30.32
CA ALA A 467 -14.60 11.44 -31.58
C ALA A 467 -15.30 12.15 -32.75
N ILE A 468 -16.42 12.84 -32.47
CA ILE A 468 -17.12 13.65 -33.49
C ILE A 468 -16.24 14.81 -33.98
N ARG A 469 -15.50 15.47 -33.07
CA ARG A 469 -14.59 16.57 -33.43
C ARG A 469 -13.39 16.07 -34.23
N GLU A 470 -12.83 14.92 -33.86
CA GLU A 470 -11.72 14.31 -34.59
C GLU A 470 -12.12 13.90 -36.02
N LEU A 471 -13.33 13.34 -36.20
CA LEU A 471 -13.87 13.00 -37.52
C LEU A 471 -14.21 14.22 -38.38
N LEU A 472 -14.64 15.32 -37.74
CA LEU A 472 -14.88 16.61 -38.39
C LEU A 472 -13.56 17.25 -38.87
N ASP A 473 -12.54 17.26 -38.01
CA ASP A 473 -11.22 17.82 -38.33
C ASP A 473 -10.51 16.98 -39.41
N ALA A 474 -10.76 15.68 -39.45
CA ALA A 474 -10.24 14.77 -40.49
C ALA A 474 -11.06 14.77 -41.79
N GLY A 475 -12.18 15.50 -41.86
CA GLY A 475 -13.04 15.57 -43.05
C GLY A 475 -13.77 14.27 -43.41
N LYS A 476 -13.88 13.32 -42.47
CA LYS A 476 -14.45 11.97 -42.70
C LYS A 476 -15.91 11.87 -42.26
N LEU A 477 -16.75 12.76 -42.77
CA LEU A 477 -18.17 12.86 -42.43
C LEU A 477 -18.99 11.60 -42.75
N THR A 478 -18.51 10.74 -43.64
CA THR A 478 -19.21 9.50 -44.03
C THR A 478 -19.16 8.40 -42.97
N GLU A 479 -18.28 8.52 -41.97
CA GLU A 479 -18.13 7.56 -40.87
C GLU A 479 -19.07 7.88 -39.67
N LEU A 480 -19.86 8.96 -39.76
CA LEU A 480 -20.83 9.42 -38.73
C LEU A 480 -22.27 8.87 -38.90
N ARG A 481 -22.47 7.73 -39.56
CA ARG A 481 -23.81 7.17 -39.80
C ARG A 481 -24.27 6.19 -38.73
#